data_AF-X0XG41-F1
#
_entry.id   AF-X0XG41-F1
#
_cell.length_a   1.000
_cell.length_b   1.000
_cell.length_c   1.000
_cell.angle_alpha   90.00
_cell.angle_beta   90.00
_cell.angle_gamma   90.00
#
_symmetry.space_group_name_H-M   'P 1'
#
loop_
_entity.id
_entity.type
_entity.pdbx_description
1 polymer ?
#
loop_
_entity_poly.entity_id
_entity_poly.type
_entity_poly.pdbx_seq_one_letter_code
_entity_poly.pdbx_strand_id
1 'polypeptide(L)'
;RFWSKGGFNARPIRDTEGRLVEFVVTREDKRILAEVIEDYKECQKWQSPATRDTGNWDTIVPLFVAGSIIIQPHMYSSLDQWSWKVEDEIGGTLGIYPTPGKVSQPYPGAFHQAVNKDSKNPEAAFWLSRYLASYECQREMAERAWSSIRTDVYNDILADPEYQTHEAYRTVAQRAAYINDIWEHMEPFIPTYLVFSSDAMGKIYEMHIVLMHEAVTGVRPVDDAVAEIVHQQMELQNRFGTVPMREER
;
A
#
# COMPACT_ATOMS: atom_id res chain seq x y z
N ARG A 1 3.85 2.60 -8.50
CA ARG A 1 4.25 3.03 -9.86
C ARG A 1 3.04 3.30 -10.74
N PHE A 2 2.08 2.39 -10.82
CA PHE A 2 0.84 2.57 -11.60
C PHE A 2 0.09 3.87 -11.30
N TRP A 3 -0.26 4.08 -10.03
CA TRP A 3 -0.91 5.32 -9.61
C TRP A 3 0.01 6.54 -9.76
N SER A 4 1.30 6.41 -9.43
CA SER A 4 2.28 7.49 -9.63
C SER A 4 2.42 7.96 -11.09
N LYS A 5 1.98 7.16 -12.09
CA LYS A 5 1.89 7.53 -13.51
C LYS A 5 0.50 8.03 -13.94
N GLY A 6 -0.46 8.14 -13.00
CA GLY A 6 -1.84 8.56 -13.24
C GLY A 6 -2.79 7.45 -13.69
N GLY A 7 -2.36 6.19 -13.61
CA GLY A 7 -3.19 5.04 -13.97
C GLY A 7 -4.17 4.66 -12.87
N PHE A 8 -5.35 4.16 -13.28
CA PHE A 8 -6.39 3.67 -12.39
C PHE A 8 -6.74 2.22 -12.74
N ASN A 9 -6.97 1.37 -11.73
CA ASN A 9 -7.37 -0.03 -11.99
C ASN A 9 -8.71 -0.06 -12.74
N ALA A 10 -9.63 0.79 -12.29
CA ALA A 10 -10.80 1.24 -13.02
C ALA A 10 -11.20 2.61 -12.46
N ARG A 11 -11.72 3.49 -13.31
CA ARG A 11 -12.17 4.82 -12.93
C ARG A 11 -13.62 4.78 -12.44
N PRO A 12 -13.95 5.41 -11.31
CA PRO A 12 -15.31 5.50 -10.84
C PRO A 12 -16.08 6.52 -11.65
N ILE A 13 -17.27 6.14 -12.06
CA ILE A 13 -18.28 7.00 -12.65
C ILE A 13 -19.30 7.29 -11.57
N ARG A 14 -19.61 8.57 -11.39
CA ARG A 14 -20.57 9.04 -10.39
C ARG A 14 -21.76 9.70 -11.06
N ASP A 15 -22.93 9.56 -10.45
CA ASP A 15 -24.14 10.28 -10.88
C ASP A 15 -24.09 11.77 -10.50
N THR A 16 -25.14 12.51 -10.82
CA THR A 16 -25.26 13.95 -10.49
C THR A 16 -25.32 14.23 -8.98
N GLU A 17 -25.60 13.21 -8.16
CA GLU A 17 -25.61 13.30 -6.70
C GLU A 17 -24.26 12.88 -6.09
N GLY A 18 -23.27 12.51 -6.92
CA GLY A 18 -21.95 12.07 -6.50
C GLY A 18 -21.88 10.60 -6.07
N ARG A 19 -22.96 9.82 -6.24
CA ARG A 19 -22.96 8.39 -5.90
C ARG A 19 -22.19 7.60 -6.95
N LEU A 20 -21.39 6.64 -6.51
CA LEU A 20 -20.69 5.72 -7.38
C LEU A 20 -21.69 4.78 -8.07
N VAL A 21 -21.71 4.77 -9.41
CA VAL A 21 -22.67 3.98 -10.20
C VAL A 21 -22.03 2.96 -11.13
N GLU A 22 -20.77 3.17 -11.52
CA GLU A 22 -20.05 2.27 -12.42
C GLU A 22 -18.53 2.43 -12.26
N PHE A 23 -17.78 1.38 -12.57
CA PHE A 23 -16.34 1.43 -12.79
C PHE A 23 -16.01 1.23 -14.28
N VAL A 24 -15.05 2.00 -14.80
CA VAL A 24 -14.63 1.94 -16.21
C VAL A 24 -13.14 1.75 -16.32
N VAL A 25 -12.71 0.68 -16.97
CA VAL A 25 -11.31 0.50 -17.39
C VAL A 25 -11.11 1.21 -18.72
N THR A 26 -10.27 2.25 -18.75
CA THR A 26 -10.00 3.01 -19.98
C THR A 26 -8.86 2.43 -20.80
N ARG A 27 -8.78 2.79 -22.08
CA ARG A 27 -7.64 2.43 -22.94
C ARG A 27 -6.32 2.99 -22.40
N GLU A 28 -6.36 4.18 -21.82
CA GLU A 28 -5.18 4.81 -21.20
C GLU A 28 -4.72 4.04 -19.97
N ASP A 29 -5.65 3.60 -19.12
CA ASP A 29 -5.31 2.82 -17.93
C ASP A 29 -4.64 1.48 -18.29
N LYS A 30 -5.11 0.81 -19.34
CA LYS A 30 -4.46 -0.42 -19.87
C LYS A 30 -3.05 -0.13 -20.39
N ARG A 31 -2.87 0.97 -21.13
CA ARG A 31 -1.57 1.39 -21.66
C ARG A 31 -0.58 1.66 -20.52
N ILE A 32 -1.00 2.39 -19.48
CA ILE A 32 -0.16 2.67 -18.31
C ILE A 32 0.16 1.38 -17.56
N LEU A 33 -0.78 0.43 -17.46
CA LEU A 33 -0.54 -0.85 -16.79
C LEU A 33 0.55 -1.65 -17.53
N ALA A 34 0.45 -1.75 -18.87
CA ALA A 34 1.47 -2.39 -19.69
C ALA A 34 2.85 -1.72 -19.50
N GLU A 35 2.89 -0.39 -19.58
CA GLU A 35 4.11 0.39 -19.38
C GLU A 35 4.76 0.12 -18.01
N VAL A 36 3.96 0.02 -16.95
CA VAL A 36 4.47 -0.23 -15.59
C VAL A 36 5.00 -1.65 -15.42
N ILE A 37 4.36 -2.64 -16.06
CA ILE A 37 4.84 -4.03 -16.05
C ILE A 37 6.19 -4.11 -16.78
N GLU A 38 6.31 -3.50 -17.96
CA GLU A 38 7.57 -3.47 -18.71
C GLU A 38 8.66 -2.69 -17.95
N ASP A 39 8.34 -1.52 -17.38
CA ASP A 39 9.28 -0.76 -16.56
C ASP A 39 9.79 -1.58 -15.36
N TYR A 40 8.91 -2.37 -14.73
CA TYR A 40 9.30 -3.22 -13.60
C TYR A 40 10.17 -4.40 -14.06
N LYS A 41 9.83 -5.02 -15.19
CA LYS A 41 10.64 -6.06 -15.82
C LYS A 41 12.04 -5.55 -16.18
N GLU A 42 12.16 -4.36 -16.74
CA GLU A 42 13.46 -3.73 -17.01
C GLU A 42 14.26 -3.44 -15.73
N CYS A 43 13.57 -3.15 -14.63
CA CYS A 43 14.23 -2.93 -13.34
C CYS A 43 14.79 -4.22 -12.72
N GLN A 44 14.32 -5.41 -13.12
CA GLN A 44 14.76 -6.69 -12.57
C GLN A 44 16.27 -6.92 -12.71
N LYS A 45 16.91 -6.35 -13.75
CA LYS A 45 18.37 -6.44 -13.94
C LYS A 45 19.20 -5.76 -12.85
N TRP A 46 18.59 -4.85 -12.09
CA TRP A 46 19.23 -4.13 -10.99
C TRP A 46 18.90 -4.73 -9.62
N GLN A 47 18.03 -5.73 -9.56
CA GLN A 47 17.66 -6.37 -8.31
C GLN A 47 18.78 -7.30 -7.84
N SER A 48 18.89 -7.45 -6.51
CA SER A 48 19.77 -8.47 -5.95
C SER A 48 19.32 -9.85 -6.44
N PRO A 49 20.24 -10.72 -6.91
CA PRO A 49 19.89 -12.09 -7.30
C PRO A 49 19.17 -12.86 -6.18
N ALA A 50 19.49 -12.55 -4.91
CA ALA A 50 18.88 -13.18 -3.74
C ALA A 50 17.39 -12.83 -3.54
N THR A 51 16.89 -11.79 -4.21
CA THR A 51 15.48 -11.33 -4.11
C THR A 51 14.72 -11.47 -5.42
N ARG A 52 15.35 -12.02 -6.46
CA ARG A 52 14.77 -12.08 -7.81
C ARG A 52 13.44 -12.85 -7.86
N ASP A 53 13.36 -13.93 -7.07
CA ASP A 53 12.20 -14.81 -7.00
C ASP A 53 11.41 -14.63 -5.69
N THR A 54 11.76 -13.64 -4.86
CA THR A 54 11.12 -13.42 -3.57
C THR A 54 11.04 -11.95 -3.19
N GLY A 55 9.82 -11.50 -2.90
CA GLY A 55 9.52 -10.21 -2.31
C GLY A 55 9.39 -10.25 -0.78
N ASN A 56 9.80 -11.35 -0.12
CA ASN A 56 9.57 -11.50 1.31
C ASN A 56 10.46 -10.56 2.13
N TRP A 57 9.86 -9.89 3.12
CA TRP A 57 10.53 -8.99 4.04
C TRP A 57 11.64 -9.71 4.82
N ASP A 58 11.44 -10.99 5.16
CA ASP A 58 12.43 -11.85 5.82
C ASP A 58 13.75 -11.97 5.03
N THR A 59 13.70 -11.77 3.71
CA THR A 59 14.88 -11.81 2.84
C THR A 59 15.42 -10.41 2.59
N ILE A 60 14.54 -9.45 2.33
CA ILE A 60 14.92 -8.08 1.93
C ILE A 60 15.52 -7.29 3.10
N VAL A 61 15.02 -7.47 4.33
CA VAL A 61 15.51 -6.75 5.51
C VAL A 61 16.95 -7.14 5.84
N PRO A 62 17.32 -8.42 5.99
CA PRO A 62 18.72 -8.79 6.25
C PRO A 62 19.69 -8.32 5.17
N LEU A 63 19.29 -8.36 3.89
CA LEU A 63 20.14 -7.88 2.79
C LEU A 63 20.40 -6.37 2.88
N PHE A 64 19.40 -5.59 3.27
CA PHE A 64 19.57 -4.15 3.47
C PHE A 64 20.43 -3.83 4.69
N VAL A 65 20.16 -4.50 5.81
CA VAL A 65 20.92 -4.34 7.06
C VAL A 65 22.39 -4.72 6.87
N ALA A 66 22.67 -5.74 6.05
CA ALA A 66 24.02 -6.14 5.67
C ALA A 66 24.67 -5.25 4.59
N GLY A 67 23.99 -4.19 4.12
CA GLY A 67 24.51 -3.28 3.10
C GLY A 67 24.58 -3.84 1.69
N SER A 68 23.92 -4.97 1.42
CA SER A 68 23.90 -5.62 0.11
C SER A 68 22.92 -4.96 -0.87
N ILE A 69 21.96 -4.19 -0.37
CA ILE A 69 21.05 -3.36 -1.17
C ILE A 69 20.91 -1.99 -0.52
N ILE A 70 20.77 -0.94 -1.34
CA ILE A 70 20.69 0.46 -0.88
C ILE A 70 19.26 1.01 -0.84
N ILE A 71 18.29 0.31 -1.45
CA ILE A 71 16.89 0.72 -1.54
C ILE A 71 16.01 -0.51 -1.35
N GLN A 72 15.00 -0.41 -0.48
CA GLN A 72 13.91 -1.38 -0.34
C GLN A 72 12.63 -0.80 -0.93
N PRO A 73 12.38 -0.95 -2.24
CA PRO A 73 11.20 -0.35 -2.85
C PRO A 73 9.94 -1.08 -2.38
N HIS A 74 8.87 -0.33 -2.12
CA HIS A 74 7.54 -0.85 -1.78
C HIS A 74 7.44 -1.58 -0.43
N MET A 75 8.34 -1.32 0.52
CA MET A 75 8.23 -1.79 1.90
C MET A 75 7.01 -1.16 2.60
N TYR A 76 6.26 -1.97 3.35
CA TYR A 76 5.20 -1.45 4.22
C TYR A 76 5.82 -0.65 5.37
N SER A 77 5.27 0.54 5.65
CA SER A 77 5.77 1.43 6.73
C SER A 77 5.69 0.84 8.13
N SER A 78 4.96 -0.27 8.31
CA SER A 78 4.89 -1.04 9.57
C SER A 78 6.05 -2.01 9.77
N LEU A 79 6.94 -2.15 8.77
CA LEU A 79 8.05 -3.10 8.78
C LEU A 79 9.41 -2.39 8.73
N ASP A 80 9.40 -1.05 8.71
CA ASP A 80 10.59 -0.21 8.60
C ASP A 80 11.50 -0.33 9.84
N GLN A 81 10.92 -0.60 11.01
CA GLN A 81 11.61 -0.77 12.30
C GLN A 81 12.75 -1.80 12.23
N TRP A 82 12.62 -2.83 11.39
CA TRP A 82 13.64 -3.86 11.27
C TRP A 82 14.83 -3.44 10.39
N SER A 83 14.62 -2.51 9.45
CA SER A 83 15.67 -1.98 8.58
C SER A 83 16.58 -0.97 9.29
N TRP A 84 16.13 -0.36 10.40
CA TRP A 84 16.94 0.55 11.22
C TRP A 84 18.19 -0.08 11.83
N LYS A 85 18.26 -1.41 11.90
CA LYS A 85 19.47 -2.13 12.32
C LYS A 85 20.69 -1.88 11.42
N VAL A 86 20.48 -1.33 10.23
CA VAL A 86 21.57 -0.94 9.31
C VAL A 86 22.58 0.04 9.96
N GLU A 87 22.12 0.89 10.88
CA GLU A 87 22.99 1.83 11.60
C GLU A 87 23.94 1.10 12.55
N ASP A 88 23.41 0.15 13.32
CA ASP A 88 24.19 -0.59 14.31
C ASP A 88 25.12 -1.61 13.64
N GLU A 89 24.67 -2.24 12.55
CA GLU A 89 25.39 -3.35 11.91
C GLU A 89 26.50 -2.85 10.97
N ILE A 90 26.26 -1.78 10.20
CA ILE A 90 27.20 -1.30 9.18
C ILE A 90 27.46 0.21 9.22
N GLY A 91 26.92 0.95 10.19
CA GLY A 91 27.06 2.40 10.26
C GLY A 91 26.33 3.15 9.14
N GLY A 92 25.30 2.54 8.55
CA GLY A 92 24.47 3.16 7.51
C GLY A 92 23.54 4.23 8.08
N THR A 93 22.61 4.73 7.28
CA THR A 93 21.50 5.58 7.77
C THR A 93 20.24 5.23 6.97
N LEU A 94 19.10 5.14 7.65
CA LEU A 94 17.82 4.90 6.98
C LEU A 94 17.11 6.23 6.67
N GLY A 95 16.61 6.34 5.45
CA GLY A 95 15.69 7.39 5.04
C GLY A 95 14.40 6.78 4.52
N ILE A 96 13.26 7.33 4.94
CA ILE A 96 11.94 6.95 4.43
C ILE A 96 11.47 8.01 3.44
N TYR A 97 11.06 7.57 2.26
CA TYR A 97 10.61 8.45 1.18
C TYR A 97 9.32 7.90 0.55
N PRO A 98 8.44 8.78 0.05
CA PRO A 98 7.25 8.36 -0.67
C PRO A 98 7.64 7.65 -1.98
N THR A 99 6.71 6.85 -2.51
CA THR A 99 6.97 6.09 -3.74
C THR A 99 7.27 7.06 -4.90
N PRO A 100 8.41 6.93 -5.59
CA PRO A 100 8.79 7.86 -6.64
C PRO A 100 7.80 7.83 -7.81
N GLY A 101 7.54 9.02 -8.40
CA GLY A 101 6.80 9.18 -9.65
C GLY A 101 6.16 10.57 -9.78
N LYS A 102 5.59 10.85 -10.96
CA LYS A 102 5.12 12.19 -11.35
C LYS A 102 4.07 12.78 -10.41
N VAL A 103 3.21 11.93 -9.85
CA VAL A 103 2.12 12.34 -8.95
C VAL A 103 2.30 11.80 -7.52
N SER A 104 3.39 11.07 -7.25
CA SER A 104 3.71 10.46 -5.94
C SER A 104 2.48 9.91 -5.19
N GLN A 105 1.77 8.96 -5.81
CA GLN A 105 0.58 8.34 -5.22
C GLN A 105 0.92 6.94 -4.67
N PRO A 106 1.40 6.82 -3.42
CA PRO A 106 1.64 5.52 -2.79
C PRO A 106 0.31 4.80 -2.52
N TYR A 107 0.41 3.51 -2.17
CA TYR A 107 -0.74 2.75 -1.68
C TYR A 107 -0.90 3.00 -0.16
N PRO A 108 -1.92 3.75 0.31
CA PRO A 108 -2.22 3.82 1.72
C PRO A 108 -2.95 2.53 2.12
N GLY A 109 -2.44 1.90 3.17
CA GLY A 109 -3.06 0.74 3.82
C GLY A 109 -2.97 0.91 5.32
N ALA A 110 -3.99 0.45 6.04
CA ALA A 110 -4.00 0.42 7.49
C ALA A 110 -4.31 -1.00 7.96
N PHE A 111 -3.53 -1.49 8.92
CA PHE A 111 -3.91 -2.66 9.70
C PHE A 111 -5.13 -2.29 10.52
N HIS A 112 -6.26 -2.91 10.19
CA HIS A 112 -7.50 -2.70 10.92
C HIS A 112 -7.81 -3.91 11.79
N GLN A 113 -8.55 -3.66 12.87
CA GLN A 113 -9.10 -4.68 13.73
C GLN A 113 -10.61 -4.68 13.54
N ALA A 114 -11.20 -5.83 13.24
CA ALA A 114 -12.63 -5.98 13.04
C ALA A 114 -13.19 -7.06 13.95
N VAL A 115 -14.45 -6.89 14.35
CA VAL A 115 -15.19 -7.89 15.12
C VAL A 115 -15.85 -8.86 14.15
N ASN A 116 -15.59 -10.15 14.33
CA ASN A 116 -16.25 -11.19 13.54
C ASN A 116 -17.77 -11.13 13.75
N LYS A 117 -18.53 -11.17 12.64
CA LYS A 117 -20.00 -11.19 12.64
C LYS A 117 -20.59 -12.32 13.51
N ASP A 118 -19.90 -13.45 13.59
CA ASP A 118 -20.35 -14.63 14.34
C ASP A 118 -19.84 -14.66 15.79
N SER A 119 -19.17 -13.59 16.25
CA SER A 119 -18.66 -13.48 17.62
C SER A 119 -19.74 -13.78 18.65
N LYS A 120 -19.43 -14.69 19.58
CA LYS A 120 -20.32 -15.04 20.70
C LYS A 120 -20.25 -14.03 21.84
N ASN A 121 -19.38 -13.03 21.74
CA ASN A 121 -19.28 -11.93 22.71
C ASN A 121 -19.01 -10.60 22.00
N PRO A 122 -20.00 -10.06 21.26
CA PRO A 122 -19.83 -8.81 20.53
C PRO A 122 -19.62 -7.60 21.45
N GLU A 123 -20.15 -7.63 22.67
CA GLU A 123 -19.98 -6.54 23.64
C GLU A 123 -18.54 -6.45 24.15
N ALA A 124 -17.93 -7.56 24.58
CA ALA A 124 -16.53 -7.54 24.99
C ALA A 124 -15.60 -7.16 23.83
N ALA A 125 -15.90 -7.63 22.61
CA ALA A 125 -15.16 -7.24 21.42
C ALA A 125 -15.26 -5.74 21.14
N PHE A 126 -16.46 -5.15 21.29
CA PHE A 126 -16.65 -3.70 21.19
C PHE A 126 -15.80 -2.94 22.21
N TRP A 127 -15.82 -3.34 23.48
CA TRP A 127 -15.03 -2.67 24.52
C TRP A 127 -13.52 -2.78 24.28
N LEU A 128 -13.05 -3.95 23.82
CA LEU A 128 -11.65 -4.12 23.42
C LEU A 128 -11.30 -3.21 22.23
N SER A 129 -12.11 -3.20 21.17
CA SER A 129 -11.89 -2.30 20.03
C SER A 129 -11.89 -0.83 20.44
N ARG A 130 -12.76 -0.43 21.37
CA ARG A 130 -12.81 0.93 21.91
C ARG A 130 -11.54 1.28 22.69
N TYR A 131 -11.04 0.36 23.51
CA TYR A 131 -9.77 0.53 24.21
C TYR A 131 -8.58 0.64 23.24
N LEU A 132 -8.50 -0.28 22.26
CA LEU A 132 -7.44 -0.26 21.25
C LEU A 132 -7.45 1.04 20.44
N ALA A 133 -8.61 1.65 20.21
CA ALA A 133 -8.75 2.94 19.54
C ALA A 133 -8.67 4.16 20.48
N SER A 134 -8.46 3.98 21.79
CA SER A 134 -8.30 5.10 22.73
C SER A 134 -7.01 5.87 22.43
N TYR A 135 -6.98 7.15 22.82
CA TYR A 135 -5.82 7.99 22.57
C TYR A 135 -4.56 7.41 23.25
N GLU A 136 -4.69 7.01 24.52
CA GLU A 136 -3.61 6.50 25.34
C GLU A 136 -3.03 5.19 24.79
N CYS A 137 -3.90 4.25 24.40
CA CYS A 137 -3.46 2.99 23.78
C CYS A 137 -2.77 3.25 22.44
N GLN A 138 -3.32 4.14 21.62
CA GLN A 138 -2.76 4.49 20.31
C GLN A 138 -1.42 5.23 20.45
N ARG A 139 -1.23 6.06 21.49
CA ARG A 139 0.06 6.67 21.83
C ARG A 139 1.12 5.62 22.18
N GLU A 140 0.78 4.67 23.06
CA GLU A 140 1.69 3.56 23.41
C GLU A 140 2.03 2.71 22.18
N MET A 141 1.05 2.45 21.30
CA MET A 141 1.27 1.70 20.06
C MET A 141 2.18 2.47 19.09
N ALA A 142 2.03 3.79 18.96
CA ALA A 142 2.87 4.62 18.11
C ALA A 142 4.35 4.58 18.53
N GLU A 143 4.60 4.69 19.84
CA GLU A 143 5.94 4.61 20.44
C GLU A 143 6.59 3.24 20.25
N ARG A 144 5.78 2.18 20.08
CA ARG A 144 6.22 0.83 19.75
C ARG A 144 6.21 0.51 18.25
N ALA A 145 6.31 1.54 17.42
CA ALA A 145 6.44 1.46 15.97
C ALA A 145 5.21 0.93 15.21
N TRP A 146 4.01 0.98 15.79
CA TRP A 146 2.80 0.71 15.03
C TRP A 146 2.52 1.85 14.05
N SER A 147 2.07 1.53 12.83
CA SER A 147 1.90 2.49 11.72
C SER A 147 0.44 2.88 11.47
N SER A 148 -0.53 2.11 11.99
CA SER A 148 -1.96 2.39 11.84
C SER A 148 -2.48 3.10 13.09
N ILE A 149 -2.05 4.35 13.24
CA ILE A 149 -2.34 5.19 14.42
C ILE A 149 -3.28 6.32 14.05
N ARG A 150 -4.05 6.79 15.05
CA ARG A 150 -4.88 7.98 14.91
C ARG A 150 -4.06 9.22 14.56
N THR A 151 -4.58 10.04 13.65
CA THR A 151 -3.93 11.26 13.19
C THR A 151 -3.67 12.26 14.31
N ASP A 152 -4.58 12.39 15.29
CA ASP A 152 -4.39 13.30 16.43
C ASP A 152 -3.20 12.90 17.31
N VAL A 153 -3.01 11.61 17.58
CA VAL A 153 -1.82 11.10 18.27
C VAL A 153 -0.54 11.45 17.50
N TYR A 154 -0.51 11.23 16.18
CA TYR A 154 0.66 11.58 15.38
C TYR A 154 0.92 13.08 15.34
N ASN A 155 -0.11 13.92 15.24
CA ASN A 155 0.04 15.37 15.30
C ASN A 155 0.66 15.82 16.63
N ASP A 156 0.21 15.24 17.75
CA ASP A 156 0.78 15.56 19.06
C ASP A 156 2.23 15.09 19.19
N ILE A 157 2.59 13.91 18.65
CA ILE A 157 3.99 13.45 18.58
C ILE A 157 4.86 14.46 17.82
N LEU A 158 4.37 14.97 16.70
CA LEU A 158 5.12 15.90 15.85
C LEU A 158 5.28 17.29 16.49
N ALA A 159 4.33 17.70 17.34
CA ALA A 159 4.38 18.97 18.05
C ALA A 159 5.24 18.92 19.32
N ASP A 160 5.48 17.74 19.87
CA ASP A 160 6.18 17.54 21.14
C ASP A 160 7.72 17.57 20.97
N PRO A 161 8.43 18.50 21.64
CA PRO A 161 9.88 18.60 21.57
C PRO A 161 10.64 17.32 21.97
N GLU A 162 10.06 16.47 22.82
CA GLU A 162 10.68 15.20 23.22
C GLU A 162 10.96 14.29 22.01
N TYR A 163 10.04 14.29 21.04
CA TYR A 163 10.13 13.47 19.83
C TYR A 163 10.96 14.11 18.72
N GLN A 164 11.49 15.31 18.96
CA GLN A 164 12.41 15.99 18.04
C GLN A 164 13.88 15.73 18.39
N THR A 165 14.14 15.00 19.49
CA THR A 165 15.48 14.46 19.76
C THR A 165 15.87 13.46 18.68
N HIS A 166 17.17 13.32 18.40
CA HIS A 166 17.63 12.45 17.30
C HIS A 166 17.09 11.02 17.42
N GLU A 167 17.12 10.44 18.61
CA GLU A 167 16.66 9.07 18.86
C GLU A 167 15.14 8.92 18.71
N ALA A 168 14.34 9.78 19.35
CA ALA A 168 12.88 9.67 19.31
C ALA A 168 12.32 10.07 17.92
N TYR A 169 12.99 10.99 17.23
CA TYR A 169 12.65 11.33 15.85
C TYR A 169 12.85 10.11 14.95
N ARG A 170 13.99 9.43 15.10
CA ARG A 170 14.35 8.22 14.35
C ARG A 170 13.33 7.10 14.53
N THR A 171 12.93 6.82 15.77
CA THR A 171 12.10 5.64 16.06
C THR A 171 10.61 5.89 15.95
N VAL A 172 10.15 7.14 16.11
CA VAL A 172 8.72 7.49 16.21
C VAL A 172 8.34 8.64 15.28
N ALA A 173 8.93 9.83 15.45
CA ALA A 173 8.41 11.04 14.81
C ALA A 173 8.54 11.04 13.28
N GLN A 174 9.61 10.49 12.73
CA GLN A 174 9.80 10.38 11.29
C GLN A 174 8.68 9.55 10.63
N ARG A 175 8.25 8.45 11.28
CA ARG A 175 7.13 7.63 10.81
C ARG A 175 5.82 8.42 10.89
N ALA A 176 5.58 9.12 11.99
CA ALA A 176 4.40 9.97 12.15
C ALA A 176 4.32 11.04 11.04
N ALA A 177 5.43 11.73 10.76
CA ALA A 177 5.52 12.75 9.71
C ALA A 177 5.22 12.16 8.33
N TYR A 178 5.88 11.05 7.99
CA TYR A 178 5.71 10.39 6.71
C TYR A 178 4.30 9.83 6.50
N ILE A 179 3.70 9.21 7.52
CA ILE A 179 2.37 8.62 7.40
C ILE A 179 1.31 9.72 7.27
N ASN A 180 1.40 10.79 8.06
CA ASN A 180 0.50 11.93 7.91
C ASN A 180 0.58 12.54 6.51
N ASP A 181 1.80 12.80 6.01
CA ASP A 181 2.03 13.32 4.65
C ASP A 181 1.39 12.43 3.58
N ILE A 182 1.55 11.10 3.69
CA ILE A 182 0.91 10.15 2.76
C ILE A 182 -0.60 10.23 2.82
N TRP A 183 -1.20 10.23 4.02
CA TRP A 183 -2.65 10.25 4.14
C TRP A 183 -3.24 11.55 3.63
N GLU A 184 -2.64 12.70 3.93
CA GLU A 184 -3.05 14.01 3.41
C GLU A 184 -2.98 14.06 1.88
N HIS A 185 -1.90 13.54 1.30
CA HIS A 185 -1.74 13.50 -0.15
C HIS A 185 -2.71 12.51 -0.83
N MET A 186 -3.02 11.39 -0.17
CA MET A 186 -3.86 10.33 -0.74
C MET A 186 -5.35 10.53 -0.49
N GLU A 187 -5.76 11.31 0.51
CA GLU A 187 -7.16 11.53 0.89
C GLU A 187 -8.06 11.88 -0.31
N PRO A 188 -7.69 12.82 -1.21
CA PRO A 188 -8.53 13.16 -2.36
C PRO A 188 -8.75 11.99 -3.34
N PHE A 189 -7.85 11.02 -3.34
CA PHE A 189 -7.85 9.89 -4.27
C PHE A 189 -8.51 8.63 -3.69
N ILE A 190 -8.67 8.51 -2.37
CA ILE A 190 -9.31 7.35 -1.74
C ILE A 190 -10.69 7.06 -2.35
N PRO A 191 -11.60 8.04 -2.54
CA PRO A 191 -12.90 7.79 -3.16
C PRO A 191 -12.80 7.45 -4.66
N THR A 192 -11.61 7.57 -5.26
CA THR A 192 -11.41 7.44 -6.71
C THR A 192 -10.80 6.12 -7.15
N TYR A 193 -10.15 5.36 -6.26
CA TYR A 193 -9.57 4.09 -6.64
C TYR A 193 -10.53 2.93 -6.39
N LEU A 194 -10.63 2.04 -7.37
CA LEU A 194 -11.32 0.75 -7.24
C LEU A 194 -10.90 0.03 -5.94
N VAL A 195 -9.61 0.10 -5.61
CA VAL A 195 -9.05 -0.62 -4.45
C VAL A 195 -9.71 -0.27 -3.12
N PHE A 196 -10.27 0.94 -2.99
CA PHE A 196 -10.95 1.40 -1.77
C PHE A 196 -12.48 1.38 -1.89
N SER A 197 -13.02 1.05 -3.05
CA SER A 197 -14.46 1.20 -3.36
C SER A 197 -15.10 -0.06 -3.93
N SER A 198 -14.35 -1.16 -4.03
CA SER A 198 -14.81 -2.45 -4.50
C SER A 198 -14.97 -3.45 -3.36
N ASP A 199 -16.13 -4.10 -3.29
CA ASP A 199 -16.37 -5.22 -2.36
C ASP A 199 -15.66 -6.52 -2.79
N ALA A 200 -15.24 -6.61 -4.06
CA ALA A 200 -14.56 -7.76 -4.63
C ALA A 200 -13.02 -7.64 -4.59
N MET A 201 -12.48 -6.50 -4.12
CA MET A 201 -11.08 -6.15 -4.30
C MET A 201 -10.11 -7.16 -3.69
N GLY A 202 -10.45 -7.73 -2.52
CA GLY A 202 -9.62 -8.75 -1.88
C GLY A 202 -9.34 -9.93 -2.81
N LYS A 203 -10.38 -10.40 -3.53
CA LYS A 203 -10.23 -11.49 -4.50
C LYS A 203 -9.54 -11.06 -5.79
N ILE A 204 -9.88 -9.87 -6.29
CA ILE A 204 -9.24 -9.29 -7.48
C ILE A 204 -7.71 -9.19 -7.28
N TYR A 205 -7.30 -8.65 -6.13
CA TYR A 205 -5.90 -8.49 -5.77
C TYR A 205 -5.15 -9.83 -5.78
N GLU A 206 -5.70 -10.87 -5.12
CA GLU A 206 -5.09 -12.20 -5.10
C GLU A 206 -4.87 -12.78 -6.50
N MET A 207 -5.87 -12.64 -7.38
CA MET A 207 -5.81 -13.21 -8.73
C MET A 207 -4.80 -12.50 -9.63
N HIS A 208 -4.63 -11.18 -9.45
CA HIS A 208 -3.67 -10.40 -10.24
C HIS A 208 -2.21 -10.73 -9.95
N ILE A 209 -1.88 -11.24 -8.75
CA ILE A 209 -0.49 -11.55 -8.35
C ILE A 209 0.15 -12.51 -9.36
N VAL A 210 -0.56 -13.58 -9.72
CA VAL A 210 -0.04 -14.61 -10.65
C VAL A 210 0.18 -14.03 -12.03
N LEU A 211 -0.79 -13.29 -12.57
CA LEU A 211 -0.71 -12.70 -13.91
C LEU A 211 0.42 -11.67 -14.02
N MET A 212 0.58 -10.83 -13.00
CA MET A 212 1.69 -9.86 -12.94
C MET A 212 3.04 -10.59 -12.86
N HIS A 213 3.15 -11.65 -12.07
CA HIS A 213 4.37 -12.44 -11.97
C HIS A 213 4.72 -13.11 -13.31
N GLU A 214 3.75 -13.75 -13.98
CA GLU A 214 3.94 -14.36 -15.30
C GLU A 214 4.40 -13.33 -16.35
N ALA A 215 3.84 -12.12 -16.33
CA ALA A 215 4.20 -11.06 -17.26
C ALA A 215 5.64 -10.58 -17.06
N VAL A 216 6.02 -10.34 -15.79
CA VAL A 216 7.35 -9.83 -15.42
C VAL A 216 8.44 -10.88 -15.67
N THR A 217 8.15 -12.16 -15.43
CA THR A 217 9.08 -13.26 -15.70
C THR A 217 9.15 -13.67 -17.16
N GLY A 218 8.26 -13.14 -18.00
CA GLY A 218 8.20 -13.42 -19.43
C GLY A 218 7.52 -14.75 -19.79
N VAL A 219 6.87 -15.41 -18.83
CA VAL A 219 6.03 -16.59 -19.07
C VAL A 219 4.81 -16.21 -19.92
N ARG A 220 4.27 -15.01 -19.69
CA ARG A 220 3.15 -14.44 -20.45
C ARG A 220 3.58 -13.12 -21.11
N PRO A 221 3.20 -12.85 -22.37
CA PRO A 221 3.34 -11.52 -22.95
C PRO A 221 2.61 -10.46 -22.14
N VAL A 222 3.16 -9.24 -22.05
CA VAL A 222 2.57 -8.17 -21.22
C VAL A 222 1.16 -7.79 -21.68
N ASP A 223 0.93 -7.69 -22.99
CA ASP A 223 -0.39 -7.34 -23.53
C ASP A 223 -1.45 -8.41 -23.18
N ASP A 224 -1.08 -9.69 -23.25
CA ASP A 224 -1.95 -10.81 -22.87
C ASP A 224 -2.25 -10.79 -21.37
N ALA A 225 -1.25 -10.45 -20.54
CA ALA A 225 -1.43 -10.30 -19.10
C ALA A 225 -2.36 -9.14 -18.77
N VAL A 226 -2.22 -8.00 -19.44
CA VAL A 226 -3.10 -6.83 -19.26
C VAL A 226 -4.53 -7.16 -19.66
N ALA A 227 -4.73 -7.82 -20.80
CA ALA A 227 -6.06 -8.25 -21.24
C ALA A 227 -6.72 -9.19 -20.22
N GLU A 228 -5.98 -10.18 -19.71
CA GLU A 228 -6.47 -11.12 -18.71
C GLU A 228 -6.74 -10.45 -17.36
N ILE A 229 -5.87 -9.55 -16.91
CA ILE A 229 -6.08 -8.76 -15.68
C ILE A 229 -7.39 -7.97 -15.79
N VAL A 230 -7.62 -7.28 -16.91
CA VAL A 230 -8.84 -6.50 -17.12
C VAL A 230 -10.07 -7.40 -17.17
N HIS A 231 -9.98 -8.53 -17.88
CA HIS A 231 -11.05 -9.50 -17.96
C HIS A 231 -11.43 -10.06 -16.58
N GLN A 232 -10.45 -10.56 -15.81
CA GLN A 232 -10.68 -11.10 -14.47
C GLN A 232 -11.19 -10.04 -13.50
N GLN A 233 -10.65 -8.82 -13.56
CA GLN A 233 -11.11 -7.71 -12.73
C GLN A 233 -12.60 -7.43 -12.99
N MET A 234 -13.01 -7.36 -14.26
CA MET A 234 -14.42 -7.15 -14.62
C MET A 234 -15.30 -8.32 -14.21
N GLU A 235 -14.87 -9.57 -14.45
CA GLU A 235 -15.63 -10.75 -14.09
C GLU A 235 -15.90 -10.80 -12.58
N LEU A 236 -14.84 -10.65 -11.78
CA LEU A 236 -14.92 -10.71 -10.32
C LEU A 236 -15.71 -9.54 -9.75
N GLN A 237 -15.48 -8.31 -10.24
CA GLN A 237 -16.25 -7.15 -9.79
C GLN A 237 -17.73 -7.28 -10.12
N ASN A 238 -18.09 -7.72 -11.34
CA ASN A 238 -19.48 -7.87 -11.74
C ASN A 238 -20.18 -9.05 -11.04
N ARG A 239 -19.40 -10.06 -10.59
CA ARG A 239 -19.94 -11.23 -9.90
C ARG A 239 -20.09 -11.02 -8.39
N PHE A 240 -19.13 -10.37 -7.75
CA PHE A 240 -19.04 -10.29 -6.29
C PHE A 240 -19.16 -8.86 -5.74
N GLY A 241 -18.96 -7.84 -6.58
CA GLY A 241 -19.10 -6.44 -6.20
C GLY A 241 -20.53 -5.93 -6.35
N THR A 242 -20.85 -4.85 -5.63
CA THR A 242 -22.17 -4.20 -5.71
C THR A 242 -22.29 -3.17 -6.84
N VAL A 243 -21.16 -2.66 -7.34
CA VAL A 243 -21.09 -1.66 -8.41
C VAL A 243 -20.58 -2.31 -9.69
N PRO A 244 -21.28 -2.16 -10.84
CA PRO A 244 -20.87 -2.79 -12.08
C PRO A 244 -19.56 -2.21 -12.62
N MET A 245 -18.85 -3.00 -13.42
CA MET A 245 -17.63 -2.61 -14.12
C MET A 245 -17.72 -2.95 -15.59
N ARG A 246 -17.18 -2.06 -16.42
CA ARG A 246 -16.99 -2.30 -17.86
C ARG A 246 -15.64 -1.82 -18.35
N GLU A 247 -15.33 -2.25 -19.56
CA GLU A 247 -14.26 -1.69 -20.36
C GLU A 247 -14.77 -0.55 -21.26
N GLU A 248 -13.92 0.44 -21.49
CA GLU A 248 -14.17 1.48 -22.50
C GLU A 248 -14.23 0.86 -23.90
N ARG A 249 -15.27 1.25 -24.66
CA ARG A 249 -15.46 0.81 -26.05
C ARG A 249 -14.61 1.62 -27.01
#